data_AF-A0A0K9H5H7-F1
#
_entry.id   AF-A0A0K9H5H7-F1
#
_cell.length_a   1.000
_cell.length_b   1.000
_cell.length_c   1.000
_cell.angle_alpha   90.00
_cell.angle_beta   90.00
_cell.angle_gamma   90.00
#
_symmetry.space_group_name_H-M   'P 1'
#
loop_
_entity.id
_entity.type
_entity.pdbx_description
1 polymer ?
#
loop_
_entity_poly.entity_id
_entity_poly.type
_entity_poly.pdbx_seq_one_letter_code
_entity_poly.pdbx_strand_id
1 'polypeptide(L)' 'MEHFKLELEKYIHYYNHKRIKAKLKGMSPIQYRTHAQEAA' A
#
# COMPACT_ATOMS: atom_id res chain seq x y z
N MET A 1 -23.41 -9.03 -1.44
CA MET A 1 -22.49 -8.28 -2.34
C MET A 1 -21.81 -7.09 -1.65
N GLU A 2 -22.48 -6.38 -0.75
CA GLU A 2 -21.92 -5.20 -0.08
C GLU A 2 -20.77 -5.51 0.90
N HIS A 3 -20.90 -6.60 1.67
CA HIS A 3 -19.83 -7.09 2.56
C HIS A 3 -18.51 -7.33 1.82
N PHE A 4 -18.56 -8.00 0.67
CA PHE A 4 -17.39 -8.29 -0.15
C PHE A 4 -16.67 -7.02 -0.61
N LYS A 5 -17.42 -5.99 -1.02
CA LYS A 5 -16.83 -4.70 -1.43
C LYS A 5 -16.08 -4.04 -0.28
N LEU A 6 -16.69 -4.03 0.91
CA LEU A 6 -16.07 -3.48 2.12
C LEU A 6 -14.77 -4.22 2.49
N GLU A 7 -14.76 -5.56 2.41
CA GLU A 7 -13.57 -6.35 2.67
C GLU A 7 -12.47 -6.11 1.63
N LEU A 8 -12.85 -6.00 0.36
CA LEU A 8 -11.93 -5.70 -0.73
C LEU A 8 -11.29 -4.31 -0.54
N GLU A 9 -12.07 -3.29 -0.21
CA GLU A 9 -11.57 -1.94 0.07
C GLU A 9 -10.60 -1.93 1.26
N LYS A 10 -10.93 -2.63 2.35
CA LYS A 10 -10.04 -2.79 3.50
C LYS A 10 -8.74 -3.48 3.11
N TYR A 11 -8.81 -4.52 2.29
CA TYR A 11 -7.64 -5.24 1.81
C TYR A 11 -6.75 -4.36 0.91
N ILE A 12 -7.34 -3.61 -0.03
CA ILE A 12 -6.61 -2.66 -0.89
C ILE A 12 -5.93 -1.60 -0.05
N HIS A 13 -6.63 -1.04 0.94
CA HIS A 13 -6.05 -0.04 1.83
C HIS A 13 -4.87 -0.61 2.63
N TYR A 14 -5.05 -1.78 3.25
CA TYR A 14 -3.98 -2.49 3.95
C TYR A 14 -2.77 -2.72 3.03
N TYR A 15 -2.99 -3.27 1.84
CA TYR A 15 -1.93 -3.61 0.91
C TYR A 15 -1.12 -2.38 0.49
N ASN A 16 -1.80 -1.25 0.22
CA ASN A 16 -1.13 -0.05 -0.29
C ASN A 16 -0.47 0.79 0.80
N HIS A 17 -1.05 0.86 2.01
CA HIS A 17 -0.61 1.80 3.04
C HIS A 17 0.10 1.14 4.21
N LYS A 18 -0.33 -0.07 4.60
CA LYS A 18 0.11 -0.72 5.83
C LYS A 18 1.11 -1.85 5.60
N ARG A 19 1.03 -2.52 4.45
CA ARG A 19 1.90 -3.66 4.15
C ARG A 19 3.33 -3.20 3.90
N ILE A 20 4.23 -3.58 4.79
CA ILE A 20 5.67 -3.33 4.65
C ILE A 20 6.34 -4.44 3.83
N LYS A 21 7.29 -4.06 2.97
CA LYS A 21 8.04 -5.02 2.14
C LYS A 21 9.54 -4.78 2.24
N ALA A 22 10.31 -5.83 2.55
CA ALA A 22 11.77 -5.78 2.61
C ALA A 22 12.40 -5.27 1.30
N LYS A 23 11.87 -5.71 0.14
CA LYS A 23 12.32 -5.25 -1.19
C LYS A 23 12.08 -3.75 -1.45
N LEU A 24 11.19 -3.12 -0.68
CA LEU A 24 10.95 -1.69 -0.72
C LEU A 24 11.66 -0.98 0.43
N LYS A 25 12.78 -1.54 0.91
CA LYS A 25 13.58 -0.98 2.02
C LYS A 25 12.74 -0.71 3.28
N GLY A 26 11.76 -1.57 3.57
CA GLY A 26 10.90 -1.41 4.74
C GLY A 26 9.78 -0.38 4.58
N MET A 27 9.50 0.09 3.36
CA MET A 27 8.37 0.99 3.08
C MET A 27 7.10 0.24 2.66
N SER A 28 5.95 0.90 2.82
CA SER A 28 4.71 0.51 2.15
C SER A 28 4.74 0.88 0.66
N PRO A 29 3.87 0.28 -0.18
CA PRO A 29 3.84 0.59 -1.60
C PRO A 29 3.65 2.07 -1.91
N ILE A 30 2.80 2.78 -1.17
CA ILE A 30 2.60 4.22 -1.42
C ILE A 30 3.80 5.05 -0.98
N GLN A 31 4.39 4.74 0.19
CA GLN A 31 5.60 5.42 0.68
C GLN A 31 6.76 5.27 -0.31
N TYR A 32 6.95 4.06 -0.86
CA TYR A 32 7.98 3.82 -1.87
C TYR A 32 7.78 4.66 -3.13
N ARG A 33 6.54 4.81 -3.61
CA ARG A 33 6.25 5.65 -4.78
C ARG A 33 6.53 7.13 -4.50
N THR A 34 6.08 7.65 -3.36
CA THR A 34 6.35 9.04 -2.96
C THR A 34 7.84 9.31 -2.84
N HIS A 35 8.58 8.42 -2.16
CA HIS A 35 10.03 8.54 -2.04
C HIS A 35 10.74 8.53 -3.41
N ALA A 36 10.30 7.66 -4.34
CA ALA A 36 10.86 7.61 -5.68
C ALA A 36 10.54 8.87 -6.52
N GLN A 37 9.40 9.53 -6.27
CA GLN A 37 9.02 10.79 -6.93
C GLN A 37 9.84 11.97 -6.40
N GLU A 38 10.12 12.02 -5.11
CA GLU A 38 10.94 13.08 -4.49
C GLU A 38 12.42 12.97 -4.88
N ALA A 39 12.90 11.75 -5.19
CA ALA A 39 14.27 11.50 -5.60
C ALA A 39 14.52 11.70 -7.11
N ALA A 40 13.47 11.94 -7.89
CA ALA A 40 13.52 12.18 -9.33
C ALA A 40 13.69 13.69 -9.62
#